data_AF-A0A2U9B2L1-F1
#
_entry.id   AF-A0A2U9B2L1-F1
#
_cell.length_a   1.000
_cell.length_b   1.000
_cell.length_c   1.000
_cell.angle_alpha   90.00
_cell.angle_beta   90.00
_cell.angle_gamma   90.00
#
_symmetry.space_group_name_H-M   'P 1'
#
loop_
_entity.id
_entity.type
_entity.pdbx_description
1 polymer ?
#
loop_
_entity_poly.entity_id
_entity_poly.type
_entity_poly.pdbx_seq_one_letter_code
_entity_poly.pdbx_strand_id
1 'polypeptide(L)'
;MREEASRQTGGRVALTVAEQKLAARLHRLKEQEMVAARCPPAMHFFKAKPLIQRSSIFKLLQKMPKGAALHIHGSSLVGVEWLVRNVTYRPHCYICFTWDNSVRFLFSDRQPFPRWDCFYWQLLATLRAKVGDPTSFDNSLMQRLTLFTEDPDAEYPDQDVVWEKFEEAFIAAAGLITHAPVLRDYFYQGLEELRQDNVMYLELRSGISKVWCSRPHPFQQKQ
;
A
#
# COMPACT_ATOMS: atom_id res chain seq x y z
N MET A 1 -21.24 -11.45 -32.82
CA MET A 1 -20.97 -12.61 -31.95
C MET A 1 -19.64 -13.31 -32.24
N ARG A 2 -19.48 -14.20 -33.24
CA ARG A 2 -18.21 -14.94 -33.44
C ARG A 2 -17.01 -14.04 -33.76
N GLU A 3 -17.23 -13.02 -34.60
CA GLU A 3 -16.17 -12.10 -34.98
C GLU A 3 -15.69 -11.23 -33.81
N GLU A 4 -16.62 -10.72 -33.00
CA GLU A 4 -16.31 -9.96 -31.77
C GLU A 4 -15.52 -10.81 -30.78
N ALA A 5 -15.95 -12.04 -30.52
CA ALA A 5 -15.25 -12.96 -29.62
C ALA A 5 -13.79 -13.19 -30.07
N SER A 6 -13.54 -13.28 -31.38
CA SER A 6 -12.18 -13.47 -31.92
C SER A 6 -11.29 -12.21 -31.87
N ARG A 7 -11.90 -11.02 -31.74
CA ARG A 7 -11.21 -9.72 -31.72
C ARG A 7 -10.93 -9.21 -30.31
N GLN A 8 -11.55 -9.78 -29.29
CA GLN A 8 -11.27 -9.47 -27.87
C GLN A 8 -9.87 -9.94 -27.46
N THR A 9 -9.32 -9.33 -26.40
CA THR A 9 -8.04 -9.74 -25.81
C THR A 9 -8.04 -11.24 -25.49
N GLY A 10 -7.10 -11.97 -26.06
CA GLY A 10 -7.00 -13.44 -25.89
C GLY A 10 -7.99 -14.27 -26.71
N GLY A 11 -8.85 -13.67 -27.54
CA GLY A 11 -9.93 -14.35 -28.27
C GLY A 11 -9.50 -15.40 -29.31
N ARG A 12 -8.21 -15.45 -29.65
CA ARG A 12 -7.61 -16.43 -30.58
C ARG A 12 -6.71 -17.45 -29.89
N VAL A 13 -6.60 -17.41 -28.56
CA VAL A 13 -5.78 -18.35 -27.80
C VAL A 13 -6.45 -19.72 -27.84
N ALA A 14 -5.75 -20.72 -28.35
CA ALA A 14 -6.21 -22.10 -28.35
C ALA A 14 -6.08 -22.69 -26.93
N LEU A 15 -7.20 -23.18 -26.39
CA LEU A 15 -7.24 -23.78 -25.06
C LEU A 15 -7.17 -25.32 -25.16
N THR A 16 -6.37 -25.93 -24.30
CA THR A 16 -6.37 -27.37 -24.05
C THR A 16 -7.68 -27.83 -23.42
N VAL A 17 -7.94 -29.14 -23.42
CA VAL A 17 -9.16 -29.72 -22.81
C VAL A 17 -9.27 -29.38 -21.32
N ALA A 18 -8.16 -29.33 -20.59
CA ALA A 18 -8.14 -28.95 -19.17
C ALA A 18 -8.50 -27.47 -18.97
N GLU A 19 -7.94 -26.58 -19.79
CA GLU A 19 -8.21 -25.14 -19.74
C GLU A 19 -9.66 -24.83 -20.14
N GLN A 20 -10.22 -25.55 -21.12
CA GLN A 20 -11.63 -25.42 -21.50
C GLN A 20 -12.57 -25.77 -20.33
N LYS A 21 -12.26 -26.85 -19.58
CA LYS A 21 -13.03 -27.22 -18.38
C LYS A 21 -12.97 -26.14 -17.31
N LEU A 22 -11.78 -25.56 -17.07
CA LEU A 22 -11.61 -24.47 -16.12
C LEU A 22 -12.34 -23.20 -16.58
N ALA A 23 -12.22 -22.84 -17.86
CA ALA A 23 -12.88 -21.68 -18.44
C ALA A 23 -14.40 -21.77 -18.33
N ALA A 24 -14.99 -22.94 -18.63
CA ALA A 24 -16.43 -23.17 -18.47
C ALA A 24 -16.88 -23.01 -17.01
N ARG A 25 -16.08 -23.53 -16.05
CA ARG A 25 -16.36 -23.36 -14.62
C ARG A 25 -16.26 -21.90 -14.18
N LEU A 26 -15.21 -21.19 -14.61
CA LEU A 26 -15.01 -19.77 -14.29
C LEU A 26 -16.13 -18.91 -14.87
N HIS A 27 -16.54 -19.18 -16.11
CA HIS A 27 -17.66 -18.49 -16.74
C HIS A 27 -18.95 -18.70 -15.95
N ARG A 28 -19.24 -19.92 -15.49
CA ARG A 28 -20.42 -20.19 -14.65
C ARG A 28 -20.38 -19.41 -13.33
N LEU A 29 -19.23 -19.35 -12.65
CA LEU A 29 -19.07 -18.57 -11.43
C LEU A 29 -19.27 -17.08 -11.70
N LYS A 30 -18.75 -16.58 -12.82
CA LYS A 30 -18.93 -15.19 -13.27
C LYS A 30 -20.40 -14.85 -13.46
N GLU A 31 -21.14 -15.65 -14.21
CA GLU A 31 -22.59 -15.42 -14.42
C GLU A 31 -23.36 -15.43 -13.08
N GLN A 32 -23.01 -16.33 -12.16
CA GLN A 32 -23.63 -16.37 -10.83
C GLN A 32 -23.36 -15.10 -10.00
N GLU A 33 -22.11 -14.61 -10.00
CA GLU A 33 -21.77 -13.36 -9.30
C GLU A 33 -22.35 -12.12 -10.00
N MET A 34 -22.53 -12.15 -11.33
CA MET A 34 -23.08 -11.03 -12.10
C MET A 34 -24.59 -10.81 -11.93
N VAL A 35 -25.35 -11.85 -11.57
CA VAL A 35 -26.80 -11.73 -11.28
C VAL A 35 -27.04 -11.13 -9.89
N ALA A 36 -26.03 -11.04 -9.03
CA ALA A 36 -26.17 -10.44 -7.71
C ALA A 36 -26.56 -8.95 -7.80
N ALA A 37 -27.43 -8.51 -6.88
CA ALA A 37 -27.93 -7.12 -6.88
C ALA A 37 -26.84 -6.05 -6.67
N ARG A 38 -25.70 -6.43 -6.06
CA ARG A 38 -24.55 -5.53 -5.85
C ARG A 38 -23.46 -5.88 -6.85
N CYS A 39 -23.02 -4.89 -7.61
CA CYS A 39 -21.93 -5.00 -8.57
C CYS A 39 -20.67 -4.32 -7.99
N PRO A 40 -19.70 -5.05 -7.40
CA PRO A 40 -18.54 -4.44 -6.77
C PRO A 40 -17.73 -3.50 -7.70
N PRO A 41 -17.54 -3.80 -9.00
CA PRO A 41 -16.87 -2.88 -9.93
C PRO A 41 -17.58 -1.54 -10.15
N ALA A 42 -18.88 -1.44 -9.86
CA ALA A 42 -19.67 -0.21 -10.01
C ALA A 42 -19.74 0.61 -8.71
N MET A 43 -19.03 0.18 -7.65
CA MET A 43 -18.99 0.84 -6.35
C MET A 43 -17.60 1.42 -6.10
N HIS A 44 -17.51 2.45 -5.23
CA HIS A 44 -16.22 2.91 -4.74
C HIS A 44 -15.43 1.75 -4.10
N PHE A 45 -14.14 1.62 -4.43
CA PHE A 45 -13.33 0.45 -4.03
C PHE A 45 -13.32 0.22 -2.51
N PHE A 46 -13.29 1.28 -1.70
CA PHE A 46 -13.33 1.17 -0.24
C PHE A 46 -14.58 0.44 0.27
N LYS A 47 -15.75 0.74 -0.33
CA LYS A 47 -17.03 0.09 -0.03
C LYS A 47 -17.11 -1.31 -0.66
N ALA A 48 -16.46 -1.52 -1.82
CA ALA A 48 -16.47 -2.77 -2.58
C ALA A 48 -15.49 -3.84 -2.04
N LYS A 49 -14.37 -3.44 -1.41
CA LYS A 49 -13.28 -4.33 -1.00
C LYS A 49 -13.75 -5.54 -0.16
N PRO A 50 -14.62 -5.40 0.86
CA PRO A 50 -15.11 -6.55 1.62
C PRO A 50 -15.95 -7.53 0.79
N LEU A 51 -16.63 -7.05 -0.26
CA LEU A 51 -17.39 -7.89 -1.19
C LEU A 51 -16.45 -8.66 -2.11
N ILE A 52 -15.44 -7.98 -2.66
CA ILE A 52 -14.41 -8.59 -3.52
C ILE A 52 -13.65 -9.69 -2.77
N GLN A 53 -13.26 -9.46 -1.51
CA GLN A 53 -12.56 -10.46 -0.70
C GLN A 53 -13.38 -11.74 -0.43
N ARG A 54 -14.71 -11.66 -0.50
CA ARG A 54 -15.60 -12.82 -0.33
C ARG A 54 -15.83 -13.60 -1.63
N SER A 55 -15.62 -12.96 -2.79
CA SER A 55 -15.82 -13.56 -4.13
C SER A 55 -15.00 -14.83 -4.30
N SER A 56 -15.63 -15.85 -4.89
CA SER A 56 -14.94 -17.10 -5.23
C SER A 56 -14.04 -16.90 -6.45
N ILE A 57 -14.42 -15.99 -7.35
CA ILE A 57 -13.62 -15.58 -8.50
C ILE A 57 -12.35 -14.89 -8.02
N PHE A 58 -12.45 -13.93 -7.10
CA PHE A 58 -11.26 -13.24 -6.56
C PHE A 58 -10.27 -14.22 -5.93
N LYS A 59 -10.74 -15.17 -5.11
CA LYS A 59 -9.89 -16.23 -4.52
C LYS A 59 -9.21 -17.12 -5.57
N LEU A 60 -9.84 -17.34 -6.73
CA LEU A 60 -9.22 -18.05 -7.85
C LEU A 60 -8.16 -17.19 -8.54
N LEU A 61 -8.44 -15.90 -8.76
CA LEU A 61 -7.51 -14.94 -9.38
C LEU A 61 -6.25 -14.72 -8.52
N GLN A 62 -6.36 -14.81 -7.19
CA GLN A 62 -5.19 -14.79 -6.30
C GLN A 62 -4.24 -15.96 -6.56
N LYS A 63 -4.77 -17.14 -6.92
CA LYS A 63 -3.97 -18.33 -7.24
C LYS A 63 -3.38 -18.30 -8.65
N MET A 64 -3.88 -17.44 -9.54
CA MET A 64 -3.43 -17.35 -10.92
C MET A 64 -1.99 -16.83 -10.97
N PRO A 65 -1.07 -17.43 -11.76
CA PRO A 65 0.25 -16.86 -11.99
C PRO A 65 0.11 -15.62 -12.87
N LYS A 66 0.14 -14.44 -12.25
CA LYS A 66 -0.14 -13.16 -12.91
C LYS A 66 1.02 -12.63 -13.75
N GLY A 67 2.18 -13.29 -13.70
CA GLY A 67 3.37 -12.89 -14.44
C GLY A 67 4.08 -11.75 -13.73
N ALA A 68 3.86 -10.51 -14.18
CA ALA A 68 4.63 -9.35 -13.75
C ALA A 68 3.77 -8.15 -13.34
N ALA A 69 4.24 -7.40 -12.34
CA ALA A 69 3.75 -6.07 -12.02
C ALA A 69 4.65 -5.02 -12.69
N LEU A 70 4.13 -4.35 -13.73
CA LEU A 70 4.92 -3.44 -14.58
C LEU A 70 4.72 -1.95 -14.25
N HIS A 71 3.88 -1.65 -13.26
CA HIS A 71 3.59 -0.28 -12.84
C HIS A 71 3.35 -0.24 -11.33
N ILE A 72 4.40 0.04 -10.56
CA ILE A 72 4.32 0.29 -9.12
C ILE A 72 5.23 1.46 -8.76
N HIS A 73 4.80 2.34 -7.86
CA HIS A 73 5.65 3.39 -7.30
C HIS A 73 6.42 2.87 -6.10
N GLY A 74 7.70 3.27 -5.98
CA GLY A 74 8.60 2.80 -4.92
C GLY A 74 8.09 2.93 -3.50
N SER A 75 7.31 3.97 -3.22
CA SER A 75 6.73 4.25 -1.91
C SER A 75 5.35 3.62 -1.68
N SER A 76 4.77 2.93 -2.68
CA SER A 76 3.44 2.30 -2.61
C SER A 76 3.48 0.77 -2.78
N LEU A 77 4.64 0.16 -2.53
CA LEU A 77 4.87 -1.26 -2.80
C LEU A 77 4.36 -2.18 -1.67
N VAL A 78 4.43 -1.73 -0.42
CA VAL A 78 4.13 -2.54 0.77
C VAL A 78 2.84 -2.09 1.45
N GLY A 79 2.06 -3.04 1.97
CA GLY A 79 0.87 -2.76 2.77
C GLY A 79 1.15 -1.88 4.00
N VAL A 80 0.26 -0.91 4.25
CA VAL A 80 0.39 0.04 5.38
C VAL A 80 0.43 -0.64 6.75
N GLU A 81 -0.21 -1.80 6.89
CA GLU A 81 -0.24 -2.54 8.15
C GLU A 81 1.17 -2.95 8.57
N TRP A 82 2.02 -3.36 7.63
CA TRP A 82 3.42 -3.68 7.93
C TRP A 82 4.21 -2.43 8.34
N LEU A 83 4.02 -1.30 7.65
CA LEU A 83 4.66 -0.04 8.04
C LEU A 83 4.30 0.35 9.47
N VAL A 84 3.02 0.34 9.82
CA VAL A 84 2.58 0.73 11.16
C VAL A 84 2.96 -0.31 12.21
N ARG A 85 2.59 -1.58 12.02
CA ARG A 85 2.76 -2.61 13.07
C ARG A 85 4.17 -3.19 13.17
N ASN A 86 5.01 -3.02 12.15
CA ASN A 86 6.42 -3.42 12.19
C ASN A 86 7.35 -2.20 12.31
N VAL A 87 7.35 -1.33 11.29
CA VAL A 87 8.39 -0.30 11.17
C VAL A 87 8.29 0.73 12.28
N THR A 88 7.09 1.24 12.59
CA THR A 88 6.95 2.27 13.63
C THR A 88 7.14 1.73 15.06
N TYR A 89 7.27 0.41 15.23
CA TYR A 89 7.65 -0.22 16.51
C TYR A 89 9.16 -0.41 16.65
N ARG A 90 9.94 -0.12 15.61
CA ARG A 90 11.41 -0.19 15.68
C ARG A 90 11.97 0.90 16.60
N PRO A 91 13.10 0.64 17.28
CA PRO A 91 13.76 1.63 18.14
C PRO A 91 14.06 2.93 17.39
N HIS A 92 14.16 4.03 18.13
CA HIS A 92 14.58 5.33 17.61
C HIS A 92 13.63 5.95 16.56
N CYS A 93 12.40 5.44 16.44
CA CYS A 93 11.37 6.01 15.57
C CYS A 93 10.62 7.14 16.26
N TYR A 94 10.77 8.36 15.75
CA TYR A 94 10.05 9.55 16.20
C TYR A 94 8.85 9.84 15.30
N ILE A 95 7.81 10.39 15.90
CA ILE A 95 6.63 10.95 15.23
C ILE A 95 6.48 12.43 15.59
N CYS A 96 5.89 13.18 14.68
CA CYS A 96 5.47 14.54 14.90
C CYS A 96 4.14 14.80 14.22
N PHE A 97 3.31 15.63 14.86
CA PHE A 97 2.03 16.05 14.34
C PHE A 97 2.18 17.47 13.81
N THR A 98 1.86 17.65 12.54
CA THR A 98 1.91 18.93 11.85
C THR A 98 0.62 19.71 12.09
N TRP A 99 0.63 21.01 11.80
CA TRP A 99 -0.52 21.90 11.99
C TRP A 99 -1.74 21.60 11.11
N ASP A 100 -1.54 20.86 10.02
CA ASP A 100 -2.52 20.48 9.00
C ASP A 100 -3.12 19.08 9.28
N ASN A 101 -2.95 18.57 10.51
CA ASN A 101 -3.34 17.23 10.92
C ASN A 101 -2.65 16.08 10.15
N SER A 102 -1.55 16.35 9.44
CA SER A 102 -0.68 15.31 8.91
C SER A 102 0.29 14.77 9.99
N VAL A 103 1.17 13.85 9.59
CA VAL A 103 2.24 13.31 10.45
C VAL A 103 3.58 13.29 9.72
N ARG A 104 4.66 13.40 10.48
CA ARG A 104 6.03 13.18 9.99
C ARG A 104 6.70 12.13 10.87
N PHE A 105 7.53 11.31 10.24
CA PHE A 105 8.34 10.31 10.91
C PHE A 105 9.82 10.55 10.69
N LEU A 106 10.64 10.15 11.66
CA LEU A 106 12.09 10.25 11.56
C LEU A 106 12.76 9.20 12.45
N PHE A 107 13.72 8.46 11.91
CA PHE A 107 14.63 7.63 12.70
C PHE A 107 15.85 8.42 13.14
N SER A 108 16.14 8.46 14.45
CA SER A 108 17.28 9.19 15.00
C SER A 108 17.74 8.64 16.35
N ASP A 109 19.05 8.44 16.53
CA ASP A 109 19.62 7.97 17.81
C ASP A 109 19.53 9.04 18.91
N ARG A 110 19.31 10.30 18.53
CA ARG A 110 19.17 11.46 19.43
C ARG A 110 17.82 12.15 19.21
N GLN A 111 17.40 12.96 20.18
CA GLN A 111 16.23 13.83 20.03
C GLN A 111 16.37 14.69 18.75
N PRO A 112 15.44 14.60 17.79
CA PRO A 112 15.52 15.41 16.58
C PRO A 112 15.36 16.90 16.85
N PHE A 113 16.05 17.71 16.06
CA PHE A 113 15.88 19.15 16.07
C PHE A 113 14.50 19.56 15.51
N PRO A 114 13.87 20.61 16.06
CA PRO A 114 12.68 21.22 15.48
C PRO A 114 12.88 21.58 13.99
N ARG A 115 11.86 21.34 13.19
CA ARG A 115 11.75 21.77 11.79
C ARG A 115 10.55 22.71 11.65
N TRP A 116 10.51 23.48 10.56
CA TRP A 116 9.46 24.46 10.31
C TRP A 116 8.05 23.84 10.25
N ASP A 117 7.93 22.62 9.73
CA ASP A 117 6.68 21.86 9.66
C ASP A 117 6.45 20.97 10.89
N CYS A 118 7.46 20.83 11.76
CA CYS A 118 7.43 19.93 12.89
C CYS A 118 8.34 20.38 14.05
N PHE A 119 7.74 21.02 15.05
CA PHE A 119 8.48 21.55 16.20
C PHE A 119 8.67 20.52 17.34
N TYR A 120 7.73 19.58 17.50
CA TYR A 120 7.65 18.70 18.67
C TYR A 120 7.74 17.22 18.30
N TRP A 121 8.97 16.71 18.23
CA TRP A 121 9.25 15.30 17.98
C TRP A 121 9.05 14.45 19.25
N GLN A 122 8.27 13.38 19.14
CA GLN A 122 8.01 12.44 20.23
C GLN A 122 8.46 11.05 19.83
N LEU A 123 9.14 10.35 20.74
CA LEU A 123 9.50 8.95 20.52
C LEU A 123 8.21 8.10 20.52
N LEU A 124 7.98 7.33 19.45
CA LEU A 124 6.76 6.54 19.30
C LEU A 124 6.57 5.53 20.43
N ALA A 125 7.65 4.92 20.93
CA ALA A 125 7.59 4.01 22.07
C ALA A 125 7.06 4.71 23.34
N THR A 126 7.52 5.93 23.61
CA THR A 126 7.05 6.73 24.75
C THR A 126 5.61 7.19 24.57
N LEU A 127 5.22 7.57 23.35
CA LEU A 127 3.85 7.97 23.04
C LEU A 127 2.90 6.79 23.22
N ARG A 128 3.24 5.60 22.67
CA ARG A 128 2.45 4.38 22.82
C ARG A 128 2.30 3.92 24.27
N ALA A 129 3.30 4.13 25.12
CA ALA A 129 3.22 3.83 26.54
C ALA A 129 2.27 4.76 27.33
N LYS A 130 1.96 5.95 26.78
CA LYS A 130 1.07 6.93 27.41
C LYS A 130 -0.37 6.86 26.93
N VAL A 131 -0.60 6.37 25.70
CA VAL A 131 -1.96 6.22 25.18
C VAL A 131 -2.64 5.01 25.83
N GLY A 132 -3.92 5.17 26.19
CA GLY A 132 -4.70 4.09 26.81
C GLY A 132 -5.04 2.94 25.85
N ASP A 133 -5.12 3.22 24.54
CA ASP A 133 -5.38 2.22 23.51
C ASP A 133 -4.37 2.35 22.35
N PRO A 134 -3.26 1.59 22.38
CA PRO A 134 -2.28 1.56 21.31
C PRO A 134 -2.85 1.04 19.97
N THR A 135 -3.90 0.22 19.98
CA THR A 135 -4.49 -0.34 18.76
C THR A 135 -5.25 0.72 17.99
N SER A 136 -6.09 1.50 18.68
CA SER A 136 -6.77 2.65 18.09
C SER A 136 -5.77 3.71 17.60
N PHE A 137 -4.71 3.95 18.35
CA PHE A 137 -3.61 4.82 17.91
C PHE A 137 -2.97 4.32 16.60
N ASP A 138 -2.63 3.03 16.50
CA ASP A 138 -2.07 2.45 15.28
C ASP A 138 -3.05 2.52 14.09
N ASN A 139 -4.34 2.30 14.33
CA ASN A 139 -5.38 2.47 13.30
C ASN A 139 -5.43 3.92 12.79
N SER A 140 -5.28 4.90 13.67
CA SER A 140 -5.21 6.32 13.29
C SER A 140 -3.97 6.63 12.44
N LEU A 141 -2.84 5.96 12.68
CA LEU A 141 -1.65 6.09 11.83
C LEU A 141 -1.88 5.47 10.45
N MET A 142 -2.54 4.32 10.38
CA MET A 142 -2.89 3.69 9.10
C MET A 142 -3.83 4.58 8.26
N GLN A 143 -4.78 5.28 8.90
CA GLN A 143 -5.64 6.25 8.22
C GLN A 143 -4.86 7.44 7.65
N ARG A 144 -3.84 7.94 8.37
CA ARG A 144 -3.00 9.05 7.87
C ARG A 144 -2.02 8.64 6.77
N LEU A 145 -1.77 7.34 6.63
CA LEU A 145 -0.86 6.76 5.63
C LEU A 145 -1.59 6.13 4.43
N THR A 146 -2.92 6.27 4.36
CA THR A 146 -3.73 5.78 3.23
C THR A 146 -4.84 6.77 2.88
N LEU A 147 -5.53 6.51 1.78
CA LEU A 147 -6.76 7.23 1.42
C LEU A 147 -8.02 6.58 2.01
N PHE A 148 -7.89 5.50 2.78
CA PHE A 148 -9.08 4.74 3.18
C PHE A 148 -9.92 5.53 4.19
N THR A 149 -11.19 5.72 3.85
CA THR A 149 -12.23 6.30 4.70
C THR A 149 -13.56 5.58 4.44
N GLU A 150 -14.48 5.65 5.41
CA GLU A 150 -15.80 5.03 5.30
C GLU A 150 -16.71 5.75 4.29
N ASP A 151 -16.58 7.08 4.19
CA ASP A 151 -17.37 7.90 3.28
C ASP A 151 -16.50 8.77 2.34
N PRO A 152 -15.87 8.15 1.32
CA PRO A 152 -14.98 8.86 0.40
C PRO A 152 -15.68 9.94 -0.40
N ASP A 153 -16.98 9.83 -0.64
CA ASP A 153 -17.75 10.81 -1.42
C ASP A 153 -17.90 12.14 -0.65
N ALA A 154 -17.93 12.08 0.68
CA ALA A 154 -17.98 13.26 1.55
C ALA A 154 -16.57 13.80 1.88
N GLU A 155 -15.61 12.91 2.12
CA GLU A 155 -14.22 13.28 2.46
C GLU A 155 -13.47 13.86 1.25
N TYR A 156 -13.76 13.37 0.04
CA TYR A 156 -13.07 13.72 -1.20
C TYR A 156 -14.06 14.25 -2.25
N PRO A 157 -14.56 15.49 -2.09
CA PRO A 157 -15.58 16.06 -2.98
C PRO A 157 -15.07 16.35 -4.39
N ASP A 158 -13.76 16.50 -4.57
CA ASP A 158 -13.10 16.77 -5.85
C ASP A 158 -11.71 16.14 -5.94
N GLN A 159 -11.11 16.26 -7.12
CA GLN A 159 -9.80 15.67 -7.41
C GLN A 159 -8.66 16.35 -6.64
N ASP A 160 -8.73 17.66 -6.41
CA ASP A 160 -7.65 18.40 -5.78
C ASP A 160 -7.51 17.98 -4.31
N VAL A 161 -8.64 17.83 -3.60
CA VAL A 161 -8.67 17.37 -2.20
C VAL A 161 -8.08 15.97 -2.04
N VAL A 162 -8.44 15.02 -2.90
CA VAL A 162 -7.88 13.65 -2.82
C VAL A 162 -6.41 13.61 -3.23
N TRP A 163 -5.99 14.44 -4.19
CA TRP A 163 -4.59 14.55 -4.59
C TRP A 163 -3.71 15.11 -3.47
N GLU A 164 -4.16 16.15 -2.79
CA GLU A 164 -3.48 16.68 -1.60
C GLU A 164 -3.31 15.59 -0.55
N LYS A 165 -4.39 14.85 -0.24
CA LYS A 165 -4.33 13.77 0.74
C LYS A 165 -3.39 12.63 0.32
N PHE A 166 -3.39 12.30 -0.96
CA PHE A 166 -2.54 11.27 -1.55
C PHE A 166 -1.06 11.64 -1.40
N GLU A 167 -0.68 12.87 -1.72
CA GLU A 167 0.69 13.37 -1.58
C GLU A 167 1.13 13.43 -0.11
N GLU A 168 0.27 13.89 0.79
CA GLU A 168 0.53 13.90 2.23
C GLU A 168 0.88 12.50 2.76
N ALA A 169 0.15 11.47 2.34
CA ALA A 169 0.38 10.09 2.76
C ALA A 169 1.78 9.62 2.33
N PHE A 170 2.24 9.99 1.13
CA PHE A 170 3.61 9.70 0.69
C PHE A 170 4.67 10.47 1.45
N ILE A 171 4.45 11.76 1.73
CA ILE A 171 5.37 12.58 2.52
C ILE A 171 5.54 11.98 3.92
N ALA A 172 4.43 11.59 4.56
CA ALA A 172 4.44 10.92 5.85
C ALA A 172 5.21 9.59 5.77
N ALA A 173 4.87 8.71 4.83
CA ALA A 173 5.51 7.40 4.68
C ALA A 173 7.01 7.50 4.36
N ALA A 174 7.45 8.53 3.63
CA ALA A 174 8.84 8.72 3.23
C ALA A 174 9.79 8.79 4.45
N GLY A 175 9.36 9.40 5.56
CA GLY A 175 10.16 9.48 6.79
C GLY A 175 10.45 8.11 7.42
N LEU A 176 9.60 7.11 7.17
CA LEU A 176 9.81 5.73 7.58
C LEU A 176 10.66 4.98 6.54
N ILE A 177 10.24 5.04 5.28
CA ILE A 177 10.79 4.21 4.19
C ILE A 177 12.23 4.58 3.86
N THR A 178 12.61 5.86 3.93
CA THR A 178 13.94 6.33 3.51
C THR A 178 15.06 6.07 4.53
N HIS A 179 14.74 5.50 5.69
CA HIS A 179 15.74 5.05 6.65
C HIS A 179 16.41 3.77 6.14
N ALA A 180 17.73 3.74 5.96
CA ALA A 180 18.42 2.69 5.21
C ALA A 180 18.10 1.22 5.63
N PRO A 181 18.06 0.87 6.93
CA PRO A 181 17.67 -0.47 7.36
C PRO A 181 16.21 -0.80 7.02
N VAL A 182 15.32 0.19 7.10
CA VAL A 182 13.91 0.04 6.75
C VAL A 182 13.74 -0.09 5.25
N LEU A 183 14.44 0.72 4.45
CA LEU A 183 14.34 0.69 2.99
C LEU A 183 14.65 -0.70 2.43
N ARG A 184 15.72 -1.32 2.93
CA ARG A 184 16.08 -2.70 2.57
C ARG A 184 14.93 -3.66 2.88
N ASP A 185 14.45 -3.65 4.12
CA ASP A 185 13.40 -4.57 4.56
C ASP A 185 12.07 -4.30 3.84
N TYR A 186 11.78 -3.04 3.48
CA TYR A 186 10.61 -2.62 2.74
C TYR A 186 10.59 -3.24 1.35
N PHE A 187 11.70 -3.22 0.60
CA PHE A 187 11.76 -3.90 -0.69
C PHE A 187 11.62 -5.41 -0.56
N TYR A 188 12.25 -6.04 0.43
CA TYR A 188 12.06 -7.47 0.68
C TYR A 188 10.60 -7.83 0.99
N GLN A 189 9.96 -7.07 1.87
CA GLN A 189 8.55 -7.25 2.22
C GLN A 189 7.66 -7.08 0.99
N GLY A 190 7.92 -6.07 0.16
CA GLY A 190 7.17 -5.83 -1.07
C GLY A 190 7.25 -6.96 -2.08
N LEU A 191 8.46 -7.49 -2.29
CA LEU A 191 8.67 -8.67 -3.14
C LEU A 191 7.98 -9.91 -2.56
N GLU A 192 7.96 -10.06 -1.25
CA GLU A 192 7.26 -11.14 -0.56
C GLU A 192 5.73 -11.04 -0.73
N GLU A 193 5.15 -9.85 -0.59
CA GLU A 193 3.71 -9.62 -0.80
C GLU A 193 3.30 -9.89 -2.27
N LEU A 194 4.10 -9.46 -3.24
CA LEU A 194 3.86 -9.77 -4.66
C LEU A 194 3.96 -11.27 -4.94
N ARG A 195 4.96 -11.94 -4.35
CA ARG A 195 5.14 -13.39 -4.48
C ARG A 195 3.97 -14.16 -3.88
N GLN A 196 3.43 -13.71 -2.75
CA GLN A 196 2.23 -14.30 -2.13
C GLN A 196 0.99 -14.15 -3.01
N ASP A 197 0.91 -13.09 -3.81
CA ASP A 197 -0.10 -12.92 -4.86
C ASP A 197 0.32 -13.52 -6.22
N ASN A 198 1.28 -14.43 -6.25
CA ASN A 198 1.70 -15.17 -7.45
C ASN A 198 2.15 -14.27 -8.63
N VAL A 199 2.77 -13.13 -8.30
CA VAL A 199 3.50 -12.24 -9.21
C VAL A 199 5.00 -12.51 -9.08
N MET A 200 5.68 -12.70 -10.21
CA MET A 200 7.06 -13.20 -10.27
C MET A 200 8.09 -12.16 -10.67
N TYR A 201 7.66 -11.00 -11.18
CA TYR A 201 8.55 -9.94 -11.66
C TYR A 201 7.95 -8.56 -11.36
N LEU A 202 8.81 -7.58 -11.09
CA LEU A 202 8.45 -6.23 -10.70
C LEU A 202 9.29 -5.21 -11.48
N GLU A 203 8.62 -4.28 -12.18
CA GLU A 203 9.23 -3.03 -12.66
C GLU A 203 8.73 -1.86 -11.82
N LEU A 204 9.68 -1.14 -11.23
CA LEU A 204 9.40 -0.11 -10.24
C LEU A 204 9.69 1.29 -10.78
N ARG A 205 8.74 2.21 -10.59
CA ARG A 205 8.94 3.64 -10.72
C ARG A 205 9.52 4.16 -9.41
N SER A 206 10.81 4.44 -9.40
CA SER A 206 11.50 4.99 -8.23
C SER A 206 11.98 6.41 -8.53
N GLY A 207 11.57 7.36 -7.69
CA GLY A 207 12.27 8.64 -7.57
C GLY A 207 13.55 8.45 -6.75
N ILE A 208 14.62 9.18 -7.08
CA ILE A 208 15.89 9.11 -6.35
C ILE A 208 15.79 9.97 -5.08
N SER A 209 15.07 9.48 -4.07
CA SER A 209 15.01 10.13 -2.75
C SER A 209 16.27 9.80 -1.95
N LYS A 210 16.83 10.80 -1.24
CA LYS A 210 18.02 10.59 -0.38
C LYS A 210 17.69 9.57 0.71
N VAL A 211 18.52 8.53 0.81
CA VAL A 211 18.47 7.52 1.88
C VAL A 211 19.31 8.02 3.05
N TRP A 212 18.80 7.90 4.27
CA TRP A 212 19.45 8.42 5.48
C TRP A 212 19.79 7.32 6.49
N CYS A 213 20.97 7.44 7.10
CA CYS A 213 21.43 6.62 8.21
C CYS A 213 21.49 7.47 9.49
N SER A 214 21.16 6.89 10.64
CA SER A 214 21.33 7.53 11.95
C SER A 214 22.80 7.72 12.34
N ARG A 215 23.71 6.96 11.71
CA ARG A 215 25.16 7.12 11.81
C ARG A 215 25.74 7.63 10.49
N PRO A 216 26.75 8.53 10.51
CA PRO A 216 27.47 8.90 9.30
C PRO A 216 28.09 7.63 8.67
N HIS A 217 28.01 7.54 7.34
CA HIS A 217 28.66 6.44 6.62
C HIS A 217 30.17 6.53 6.89
N PRO A 218 30.89 5.43 7.17
CA PRO A 218 32.33 5.47 7.48
C PRO A 218 33.21 6.08 6.36
N PHE A 219 32.65 6.31 5.18
CA PHE A 219 33.32 6.98 4.05
C PHE A 219 33.23 8.51 4.07
N GLN A 220 32.44 9.12 4.97
CA GLN A 220 32.34 10.58 5.10
C GLN A 220 33.34 11.20 6.09
N GLN A 221 34.29 10.42 6.62
CA GLN A 221 35.37 10.92 7.49
C GLN A 221 36.70 11.19 6.77
N LYS A 222 36.72 11.20 5.43
CA LYS A 222 37.88 11.61 4.65
C LYS A 222 37.49 12.69 3.64
N GLN A 223 37.33 13.91 4.13
CA GLN A 223 37.58 15.16 3.39
C GLN A 223 37.73 16.30 4.41
#